data_AF-A0A8J4CLT2-F1
#
_entry.id   AF-A0A8J4CLT2-F1
#
_cell.length_a   1.000
_cell.length_b   1.000
_cell.length_c   1.000
_cell.angle_alpha   90.00
_cell.angle_beta   90.00
_cell.angle_gamma   90.00
#
_symmetry.space_group_name_H-M   'P 1'
#
loop_
_entity.id
_entity.type
_entity.pdbx_description
1 polymer ?
#
loop_
_entity_poly.entity_id
_entity_poly.type
_entity_poly.pdbx_seq_one_letter_code
_entity_poly.pdbx_strand_id
1 'polypeptide(L)'
;MRFYFAGDTGYCPVFKEIGARLGPIDLAAIPIGAYEPRWFMKPQHTNPEEGLQIALDVRAAVSIGIHTATWSLTDEPLDEPPARLQAAVQERGLPESSFVTLQHGEMAVVRGGKLENQPKTLPVPV
;
A
#
# COMPACT_ATOMS: atom_id res chain seq x y z
N MET A 1 -17.44 8.69 3.53
CA MET A 1 -16.07 8.16 3.46
C MET A 1 -16.14 6.65 3.53
N ARG A 2 -15.60 5.95 2.54
CA ARG A 2 -15.41 4.50 2.53
C ARG A 2 -13.94 4.21 2.79
N PHE A 3 -13.68 3.55 3.90
CA PHE A 3 -12.34 3.09 4.27
C PHE A 3 -12.24 1.59 4.07
N TYR A 4 -11.13 1.14 3.50
CA TYR A 4 -10.81 -0.27 3.32
C TYR A 4 -9.51 -0.61 4.05
N PHE A 5 -9.55 -1.65 4.86
CA PHE A 5 -8.37 -2.22 5.51
C PHE A 5 -8.17 -3.63 4.95
N ALA A 6 -7.06 -3.85 4.26
CA ALA A 6 -6.83 -5.12 3.59
C ALA A 6 -6.53 -6.27 4.57
N GLY A 7 -5.92 -5.96 5.72
CA GLY A 7 -5.29 -6.96 6.58
C GLY A 7 -4.12 -7.66 5.88
N ASP A 8 -3.54 -8.66 6.53
CA ASP A 8 -2.50 -9.49 5.91
C ASP A 8 -3.12 -10.39 4.85
N THR A 9 -2.58 -10.32 3.64
CA THR A 9 -3.15 -11.05 2.50
C THR A 9 -2.11 -11.26 1.41
N GLY A 10 -2.23 -12.38 0.70
CA GLY A 10 -1.65 -12.52 -0.64
C GLY A 10 -2.57 -11.90 -1.70
N TYR A 11 -2.02 -11.58 -2.87
CA TYR A 11 -2.82 -11.04 -3.97
C TYR A 11 -3.71 -12.12 -4.60
N CYS A 12 -5.00 -11.83 -4.79
CA CYS A 12 -5.96 -12.73 -5.45
C CYS A 12 -7.11 -11.97 -6.15
N PRO A 13 -7.91 -12.62 -7.02
CA PRO A 13 -8.93 -11.94 -7.83
C PRO A 13 -10.03 -11.21 -7.05
N VAL A 14 -10.23 -11.53 -5.77
CA VAL A 14 -11.29 -10.95 -4.94
C VAL A 14 -11.20 -9.42 -4.83
N PHE A 15 -10.00 -8.83 -4.96
CA PHE A 15 -9.83 -7.38 -4.88
C PHE A 15 -10.58 -6.63 -5.99
N LYS A 16 -10.67 -7.23 -7.18
CA LYS A 16 -11.49 -6.68 -8.28
C LYS A 16 -12.98 -6.76 -7.96
N GLU A 17 -13.41 -7.84 -7.34
CA GLU A 17 -14.80 -8.00 -6.89
C GLU A 17 -15.15 -6.99 -5.79
N ILE A 18 -14.23 -6.75 -4.84
CA ILE A 18 -14.34 -5.72 -3.82
C ILE A 18 -14.50 -4.34 -4.47
N GLY A 19 -13.63 -3.98 -5.41
CA GLY A 19 -13.71 -2.69 -6.12
C GLY A 19 -14.98 -2.54 -6.95
N ALA A 20 -15.50 -3.63 -7.52
CA ALA A 20 -16.76 -3.62 -8.27
C ALA A 20 -17.99 -3.44 -7.35
N ARG A 21 -17.99 -4.06 -6.17
CA ARG A 21 -19.15 -4.08 -5.26
C ARG A 21 -19.18 -2.92 -4.28
N LEU A 22 -18.02 -2.51 -3.77
CA LEU A 22 -17.88 -1.55 -2.68
C LEU A 22 -17.21 -0.24 -3.10
N GLY A 23 -16.56 -0.22 -4.27
CA GLY A 23 -15.84 0.93 -4.78
C GLY A 23 -16.73 2.06 -5.33
N PRO A 24 -16.18 3.28 -5.52
CA PRO A 24 -14.79 3.65 -5.21
C PRO A 24 -14.55 3.78 -3.70
N ILE A 25 -13.35 3.38 -3.26
CA ILE A 25 -12.88 3.50 -1.89
C ILE A 25 -12.15 4.85 -1.74
N ASP A 26 -12.49 5.61 -0.71
CA ASP A 26 -11.87 6.92 -0.48
C ASP A 26 -10.44 6.78 0.07
N LEU A 27 -10.23 5.81 0.97
CA LEU A 27 -8.95 5.54 1.62
C LEU A 27 -8.76 4.03 1.83
N ALA A 28 -7.62 3.49 1.41
CA ALA A 28 -7.23 2.10 1.68
C ALA A 28 -5.95 2.01 2.52
N ALA A 29 -5.89 1.07 3.46
CA ALA A 29 -4.67 0.67 4.14
C ALA A 29 -4.27 -0.73 3.68
N ILE A 30 -3.10 -0.85 3.04
CA ILE A 30 -2.69 -2.04 2.28
C ILE A 30 -1.28 -2.46 2.72
N PRO A 31 -1.05 -3.75 3.08
CA PRO A 31 0.27 -4.22 3.48
C PRO A 31 1.24 -4.22 2.30
N ILE A 32 2.49 -3.83 2.55
CA ILE A 32 3.55 -3.84 1.52
C ILE A 32 4.82 -4.54 1.96
N GLY A 33 4.91 -5.03 3.20
CA GLY A 33 6.06 -5.75 3.74
C GLY A 33 5.72 -7.19 4.15
N ALA A 34 6.70 -7.87 4.74
CA ALA A 34 6.66 -9.29 5.10
C ALA A 34 6.52 -10.23 3.90
N TYR A 35 7.24 -10.00 2.81
CA TYR A 35 7.01 -10.69 1.53
C TYR A 35 8.10 -11.64 1.07
N GLU A 36 9.32 -11.65 1.64
CA GLU A 36 10.35 -12.62 1.26
C GLU A 36 10.47 -13.82 2.23
N PRO A 37 10.85 -15.02 1.75
CA PRO A 37 11.08 -15.37 0.35
C PRO A 37 9.76 -15.60 -0.41
N ARG A 38 9.65 -15.12 -1.66
CA ARG A 38 8.39 -15.18 -2.44
C ARG A 38 7.79 -16.57 -2.58
N TRP A 39 8.59 -17.63 -2.67
CA TRP A 39 8.07 -18.99 -2.83
C TRP A 39 7.22 -19.46 -1.64
N PHE A 40 7.48 -18.90 -0.45
CA PHE A 40 6.77 -19.22 0.79
C PHE A 40 5.72 -18.17 1.13
N MET A 41 6.08 -16.89 1.05
CA MET A 41 5.25 -15.80 1.55
C MET A 41 4.14 -15.37 0.58
N LYS A 42 4.28 -15.59 -0.74
CA LYS A 42 3.34 -15.08 -1.76
C LYS A 42 1.85 -15.41 -1.54
N PRO A 43 1.46 -16.61 -1.08
CA PRO A 43 0.05 -16.91 -0.84
C PRO A 43 -0.58 -16.10 0.31
N GLN A 44 0.24 -15.59 1.23
CA GLN A 44 -0.21 -14.96 2.47
C GLN A 44 0.17 -13.48 2.60
N HIS A 45 1.15 -13.00 1.83
CA HIS A 45 1.68 -11.64 1.90
C HIS A 45 1.97 -11.04 0.53
N THR A 46 1.48 -9.83 0.32
CA THR A 46 1.74 -9.00 -0.84
C THR A 46 3.11 -8.34 -0.75
N ASN A 47 3.80 -8.28 -1.89
CA ASN A 47 4.92 -7.35 -2.06
C ASN A 47 4.38 -5.94 -2.41
N PRO A 48 5.24 -4.91 -2.53
CA PRO A 48 4.80 -3.53 -2.81
C PRO A 48 4.05 -3.38 -4.13
N GLU A 49 4.46 -4.09 -5.18
CA GLU A 49 3.83 -4.02 -6.50
C GLU A 49 2.44 -4.68 -6.51
N GLU A 50 2.28 -5.80 -5.80
CA GLU A 50 0.99 -6.45 -5.56
C GLU A 50 0.09 -5.58 -4.67
N GLY A 51 0.64 -4.91 -3.66
CA GLY A 51 -0.07 -3.92 -2.85
C GLY A 51 -0.62 -2.78 -3.72
N LEU A 52 0.20 -2.25 -4.65
CA LEU A 52 -0.25 -1.27 -5.63
C LEU A 52 -1.36 -1.82 -6.54
N GLN A 53 -1.25 -3.08 -6.96
CA GLN A 53 -2.31 -3.73 -7.74
C GLN A 53 -3.61 -3.87 -6.94
N ILE A 54 -3.56 -4.16 -5.64
CA ILE A 54 -4.73 -4.15 -4.76
C ILE A 54 -5.37 -2.76 -4.75
N ALA A 55 -4.59 -1.69 -4.57
CA ALA A 55 -5.11 -0.31 -4.54
C ALA A 55 -5.90 0.02 -5.82
N LEU A 56 -5.37 -0.37 -6.98
CA LEU A 56 -6.01 -0.18 -8.28
C LEU A 56 -7.28 -1.02 -8.41
N ASP A 57 -7.23 -2.30 -8.04
CA ASP A 57 -8.34 -3.24 -8.19
C ASP A 57 -9.51 -2.90 -7.25
N VAL A 58 -9.23 -2.45 -6.02
CA VAL A 58 -10.27 -1.96 -5.10
C VAL A 58 -10.74 -0.53 -5.44
N ARG A 59 -10.13 0.11 -6.44
CA ARG A 59 -10.42 1.48 -6.89
C ARG A 59 -10.29 2.49 -5.74
N ALA A 60 -9.19 2.39 -5.00
CA ALA A 60 -8.85 3.34 -3.94
C ALA A 60 -8.40 4.67 -4.54
N ALA A 61 -8.91 5.77 -4.00
CA ALA A 61 -8.49 7.12 -4.40
C ALA A 61 -7.14 7.51 -3.75
N VAL A 62 -6.96 7.15 -2.48
CA VAL A 62 -5.71 7.29 -1.71
C VAL A 62 -5.45 5.98 -0.97
N SER A 63 -4.18 5.56 -0.93
CA SER A 63 -3.74 4.37 -0.19
C SER A 63 -2.60 4.69 0.77
N ILE A 64 -2.58 4.03 1.93
CA ILE A 64 -1.52 4.09 2.93
C ILE A 64 -0.86 2.72 3.04
N GLY A 65 0.46 2.69 2.89
CA GLY A 65 1.27 1.47 3.03
C GLY A 65 1.42 1.13 4.50
N ILE A 66 1.00 -0.08 4.87
CA ILE A 66 1.12 -0.62 6.23
C ILE A 66 2.01 -1.87 6.24
N HIS A 67 2.20 -2.46 7.42
CA HIS A 67 2.93 -3.72 7.58
C HIS A 67 4.37 -3.66 7.04
N THR A 68 5.05 -2.53 7.28
CA THR A 68 6.41 -2.25 6.81
C THR A 68 7.23 -1.49 7.88
N ALA A 69 8.55 -1.53 7.76
CA ALA A 69 9.52 -0.69 8.50
C ALA A 69 9.35 -0.67 10.03
N THR A 70 8.77 -1.71 10.62
CA THR A 70 8.49 -1.78 12.07
C THR A 70 9.11 -3.00 12.73
N TRP A 71 8.96 -4.18 12.13
CA TRP A 71 9.57 -5.44 12.60
C TRP A 71 10.18 -6.20 11.44
N SER A 72 11.32 -6.86 11.69
CA SER A 72 11.90 -7.82 10.73
C SER A 72 11.20 -9.16 10.93
N LEU A 73 10.24 -9.44 10.05
CA LEU A 73 9.41 -10.66 10.07
C LEU A 73 9.87 -11.71 9.05
N THR A 74 10.69 -11.30 8.10
CA THR A 74 11.02 -11.99 6.85
C THR A 74 12.36 -11.50 6.30
N ASP A 75 12.77 -12.03 5.16
CA ASP A 75 14.12 -11.87 4.61
C ASP A 75 14.35 -10.53 3.87
N GLU A 76 13.32 -9.72 3.59
CA GLU A 76 13.53 -8.43 2.93
C GLU A 76 14.15 -7.37 3.88
N PRO A 77 14.93 -6.41 3.36
CA PRO A 77 15.36 -5.25 4.14
C PRO A 77 14.16 -4.40 4.58
N LEU A 78 14.20 -3.86 5.80
CA LEU A 78 13.09 -3.10 6.40
C LEU A 78 12.73 -1.82 5.64
N ASP A 79 13.69 -1.24 4.94
CA ASP A 79 13.62 0.01 4.20
C ASP A 79 13.37 -0.19 2.69
N GLU A 80 13.41 -1.44 2.21
CA GLU A 80 13.12 -1.77 0.81
C GLU A 80 11.64 -1.53 0.42
N PRO A 81 10.62 -1.88 1.22
CA PRO A 81 9.24 -1.83 0.77
C PRO A 81 8.75 -0.42 0.38
N PRO A 82 9.01 0.65 1.16
CA PRO A 82 8.66 2.01 0.75
C PRO A 82 9.34 2.44 -0.56
N ALA A 83 10.61 2.07 -0.75
CA ALA A 83 11.38 2.40 -1.95
C ALA A 83 10.75 1.75 -3.20
N ARG A 84 10.46 0.44 -3.11
CA ARG A 84 9.82 -0.31 -4.18
C ARG A 84 8.41 0.17 -4.49
N LEU A 85 7.64 0.53 -3.46
CA LEU A 85 6.32 1.12 -3.67
C LEU A 85 6.40 2.42 -4.45
N GLN A 86 7.31 3.34 -4.07
CA GLN A 86 7.47 4.61 -4.77
C GLN A 86 7.87 4.39 -6.24
N ALA A 87 8.82 3.48 -6.49
CA ALA A 87 9.22 3.13 -7.86
C ALA A 87 8.03 2.59 -8.66
N ALA A 88 7.24 1.67 -8.10
CA ALA A 88 6.07 1.10 -8.76
C ALA A 88 4.98 2.15 -9.07
N VAL A 89 4.75 3.11 -8.18
CA VAL A 89 3.82 4.23 -8.39
C VAL A 89 4.29 5.11 -9.56
N GLN A 90 5.59 5.44 -9.59
CA GLN A 90 6.19 6.24 -10.66
C GLN A 90 6.16 5.53 -12.01
N GLU A 91 6.52 4.24 -12.05
CA GLU A 91 6.46 3.40 -13.27
C GLU A 91 5.05 3.31 -13.86
N ARG A 92 4.02 3.33 -13.00
CA ARG A 92 2.61 3.35 -13.42
C ARG A 92 2.10 4.74 -13.83
N GLY A 93 2.93 5.79 -13.70
CA GLY A 93 2.54 7.18 -13.99
C GLY A 93 1.45 7.72 -13.07
N LEU A 94 1.35 7.18 -11.84
CA LEU A 94 0.37 7.58 -10.85
C LEU A 94 0.89 8.75 -10.01
N PRO A 95 0.01 9.60 -9.45
CA PRO A 95 0.43 10.65 -8.52
C PRO A 95 1.12 10.03 -7.30
N GLU A 96 2.23 10.61 -6.84
CA GLU A 96 2.92 10.13 -5.63
C GLU A 96 2.02 10.17 -4.38
N SER A 97 1.03 11.08 -4.36
CA SER A 97 0.03 11.17 -3.30
C SER A 97 -1.05 10.07 -3.34
N SER A 98 -1.08 9.23 -4.37
CA SER A 98 -2.08 8.16 -4.52
C SER A 98 -1.80 6.94 -3.63
N PHE A 99 -0.52 6.70 -3.30
CA PHE A 99 -0.12 5.62 -2.40
C PHE A 99 1.15 6.01 -1.63
N VAL A 100 0.99 6.33 -0.35
CA VAL A 100 2.08 6.84 0.51
C VAL A 100 2.36 5.92 1.69
N THR A 101 3.59 5.92 2.17
CA THR A 101 3.99 5.25 3.43
C THR A 101 4.31 6.30 4.47
N LEU A 102 3.48 6.46 5.50
CA LEU A 102 3.65 7.51 6.50
C LEU A 102 4.79 7.19 7.47
N GLN A 103 5.49 8.22 7.96
CA GLN A 103 6.38 8.06 9.12
C GLN A 103 5.57 7.66 10.36
N HIS A 104 6.18 6.91 11.28
CA HIS A 104 5.52 6.53 12.53
C HIS A 104 5.08 7.77 13.32
N GLY A 105 3.79 7.83 13.64
CA GLY A 105 3.18 8.97 14.34
C GLY A 105 2.71 10.13 13.45
N GLU A 106 2.95 10.07 12.14
CA GLU A 106 2.49 11.09 11.19
C GLU A 106 0.98 10.97 10.91
N MET A 107 0.35 12.09 10.58
CA MET A 107 -1.07 12.17 10.25
C MET A 107 -1.30 12.51 8.77
N ALA A 108 -2.13 11.72 8.10
CA ALA A 108 -2.67 12.03 6.77
C ALA A 108 -4.14 12.52 6.89
N VAL A 109 -4.47 13.59 6.18
CA VAL A 109 -5.83 14.13 6.10
C VAL A 109 -6.38 13.82 4.71
N VAL A 110 -7.46 13.04 4.65
CA VAL A 110 -8.11 12.66 3.40
C VAL A 110 -9.53 13.23 3.35
N ARG A 111 -9.85 14.00 2.30
CA ARG A 111 -11.21 14.48 2.03
C ARG A 111 -11.58 14.29 0.57
N GLY A 112 -12.78 13.78 0.33
CA GLY A 112 -13.29 13.55 -1.02
C GLY A 112 -12.36 12.69 -1.89
N GLY A 113 -11.69 11.70 -1.29
CA GLY A 113 -10.73 10.83 -1.98
C GLY A 113 -9.41 11.52 -2.37
N LYS A 114 -9.02 12.59 -1.69
CA LYS A 114 -7.75 13.30 -1.93
C LYS A 114 -6.98 13.48 -0.63
N LEU A 115 -5.68 13.29 -0.69
CA LEU A 115 -4.75 13.64 0.38
C LEU A 115 -4.60 15.17 0.41
N GLU A 116 -5.09 15.82 1.48
CA GLU A 116 -5.16 17.29 1.59
C GLU A 116 -3.88 17.91 2.15
N ASN A 117 -3.17 17.19 3.00
CA ASN A 117 -1.90 17.63 3.56
C ASN A 117 -0.72 16.95 2.85
N GLN A 118 0.49 17.40 3.15
CA GLN A 118 1.73 16.76 2.72
C GLN A 118 2.35 16.06 3.93
N PRO A 119 1.90 14.85 4.29
CA PRO A 119 2.44 14.14 5.43
C PRO A 119 3.88 13.73 5.16
N LYS A 120 4.68 13.63 6.21
CA LYS A 120 6.01 13.03 6.12
C LYS A 120 5.91 11.54 5.79
N THR A 121 6.61 11.12 4.76
CA THR A 121 6.69 9.70 4.38
C THR A 121 7.96 9.05 4.89
N LEU A 122 7.93 7.72 5.03
CA LEU A 122 9.13 6.94 5.28
C LEU A 122 10.20 7.29 4.24
N PRO A 123 11.46 7.48 4.66
CA PRO A 123 12.53 7.80 3.73
C PRO A 123 12.75 6.62 2.78
N VAL A 124 13.07 6.95 1.53
CA VAL A 124 13.59 5.99 0.56
C VAL A 124 15.11 6.04 0.64
N PRO A 125 15.80 4.92 0.90
CA PRO A 125 17.26 4.89 0.89
C PRO A 125 17.80 5.35 -0.46
N VAL A 126 18.88 6.14 -0.43
CA VAL A 126 19.56 6.69 -1.62
C VAL A 126 20.54 5.70 -2.21
#